data_AF-A0A848XKG9-F1
#
_entry.id   AF-A0A848XKG9-F1
#
_cell.length_a   1.000
_cell.length_b   1.000
_cell.length_c   1.000
_cell.angle_alpha   90.00
_cell.angle_beta   90.00
_cell.angle_gamma   90.00
#
_symmetry.space_group_name_H-M   'P 1'
#
loop_
_entity.id
_entity.type
_entity.pdbx_description
1 polymer ?
#
loop_
_entity_poly.entity_id
_entity_poly.type
_entity_poly.pdbx_seq_one_letter_code
_entity_poly.pdbx_strand_id
1 'polypeptide(L)'
;MAVERPQDPLEYERGFWGRGVSRVAGVDEVGRGPLAGPVVAAAVILPLGVSVPGATDSKALTAEEREELAAEIYLRAASVSLGAA
;
A
#
# COMPACT_ATOMS: atom_id res chain seq x y z
N MET A 1 16.08 -12.56 -11.82
CA MET A 1 15.28 -13.48 -10.99
C MET A 1 13.92 -12.83 -10.81
N ALA A 2 12.83 -13.42 -11.30
CA ALA A 2 11.50 -12.89 -11.02
C ALA A 2 11.24 -13.08 -9.52
N VAL A 3 10.97 -11.99 -8.81
CA VAL A 3 10.48 -12.07 -7.43
C VAL A 3 9.05 -12.57 -7.53
N GLU A 4 8.80 -13.76 -6.98
CA GLU A 4 7.46 -14.34 -6.93
C GLU A 4 6.59 -13.45 -6.04
N ARG A 5 5.44 -12.96 -6.54
CA ARG A 5 4.52 -12.18 -5.71
C ARG A 5 3.88 -13.12 -4.69
N PRO A 6 3.89 -12.77 -3.39
CA PRO A 6 3.23 -13.56 -2.37
C PRO A 6 1.72 -13.67 -2.67
N GLN A 7 1.14 -14.84 -2.36
CA GLN A 7 -0.29 -15.09 -2.53
C GLN A 7 -1.11 -14.37 -1.45
N ASP A 8 -0.54 -14.19 -0.25
CA ASP A 8 -1.08 -13.35 0.81
C ASP A 8 -0.47 -11.94 0.70
N PRO A 9 -1.28 -10.90 0.43
CA PRO A 9 -0.79 -9.52 0.34
C PRO A 9 -0.10 -9.01 1.61
N LEU A 10 -0.34 -9.65 2.77
CA LEU A 10 0.24 -9.28 4.05
C LEU A 10 1.29 -10.28 4.56
N GLU A 11 1.84 -11.15 3.69
CA GLU A 11 2.81 -12.17 4.09
C GLU A 11 3.99 -11.58 4.87
N TYR A 12 4.55 -10.47 4.37
CA TYR A 12 5.70 -9.82 5.00
C TYR A 12 5.32 -9.16 6.32
N GLU A 13 4.21 -8.43 6.36
CA GLU A 13 3.66 -7.78 7.55
C GLU A 13 3.43 -8.80 8.66
N ARG A 14 2.78 -9.93 8.35
CA ARG A 14 2.57 -11.03 9.31
C ARG A 14 3.89 -11.58 9.84
N GLY A 15 4.90 -11.72 8.99
CA GLY A 15 6.24 -12.15 9.40
C GLY A 15 6.91 -11.20 10.41
N PHE A 16 6.79 -9.88 10.19
CA PHE A 16 7.29 -8.87 11.13
C PHE A 16 6.45 -8.77 12.40
N TRP A 17 5.13 -8.81 12.27
CA TRP A 17 4.18 -8.82 13.38
C TRP A 17 4.42 -9.98 14.34
N GLY A 18 4.63 -11.20 13.81
CA GLY A 18 4.95 -12.39 14.61
C GLY A 18 6.27 -12.28 15.39
N ARG A 19 7.16 -11.36 15.00
CA ARG A 19 8.43 -11.06 15.68
C ARG A 19 8.33 -9.87 16.64
N GLY A 20 7.13 -9.34 16.89
CA GLY A 20 6.90 -8.17 17.74
C GLY A 20 7.17 -6.82 17.08
N VAL A 21 7.48 -6.79 15.78
CA VAL A 21 7.64 -5.54 15.02
C VAL A 21 6.27 -5.11 14.53
N SER A 22 5.60 -4.23 15.27
CA SER A 22 4.20 -3.85 15.02
C SER A 22 4.02 -2.72 14.00
N ARG A 23 5.08 -1.98 13.68
CA ARG A 23 5.05 -0.86 12.71
C ARG A 23 5.83 -1.25 11.45
N VAL A 24 5.11 -1.74 10.45
CA VAL A 24 5.63 -2.07 9.12
C VAL A 24 5.00 -1.10 8.13
N ALA A 25 5.82 -0.42 7.34
CA ALA A 25 5.35 0.51 6.33
C ALA A 25 5.46 -0.14 4.94
N GLY A 26 4.33 -0.29 4.25
CA GLY A 26 4.30 -0.56 2.82
C GLY A 26 4.55 0.73 2.05
N VAL A 27 5.37 0.68 1.01
CA VAL A 27 5.75 1.84 0.20
C VAL A 27 5.57 1.52 -1.28
N ASP A 28 4.99 2.43 -2.03
CA ASP A 28 4.85 2.34 -3.49
C ASP A 28 4.87 3.74 -4.13
N GLU A 29 5.22 3.81 -5.41
CA GLU A 29 5.30 5.05 -6.17
C GLU A 29 4.47 5.06 -7.46
N VAL A 30 4.03 6.26 -7.83
CA VAL A 30 3.38 6.53 -9.11
C VAL A 30 4.03 7.73 -9.79
N GLY A 31 3.90 7.82 -11.12
CA GLY A 31 4.43 8.94 -11.88
C GLY A 31 5.85 8.77 -12.44
N ARG A 32 6.45 7.57 -12.36
CA ARG A 32 7.79 7.31 -12.94
C ARG A 32 7.88 7.27 -14.47
N GLY A 33 6.74 7.27 -15.16
CA GLY A 33 6.63 7.06 -16.62
C GLY A 33 6.21 8.28 -17.45
N PRO A 34 5.31 9.16 -16.97
CA PRO A 34 4.94 10.39 -17.69
C PRO A 34 6.14 11.30 -18.01
N LEU A 35 6.03 12.08 -19.10
CA LEU A 35 7.04 13.08 -19.51
C LEU A 35 7.14 14.26 -18.54
N ALA A 36 6.04 14.57 -17.85
CA ALA A 36 5.93 15.70 -16.93
C ALA A 36 4.99 15.35 -15.77
N GLY A 37 5.14 16.07 -14.67
CA GLY A 37 4.47 15.80 -13.40
C GLY A 37 5.44 15.17 -12.38
N PRO A 38 5.13 15.29 -11.08
CA PRO A 38 5.99 14.76 -10.04
C PRO A 38 5.91 13.24 -9.97
N VAL A 39 6.94 12.62 -9.40
CA VAL A 39 6.84 11.28 -8.84
C VAL A 39 6.27 11.40 -7.44
N VAL A 40 5.22 10.65 -7.14
CA VAL A 40 4.59 10.62 -5.82
C VAL A 40 4.79 9.25 -5.21
N ALA A 41 5.34 9.20 -4.00
CA ALA A 41 5.46 7.99 -3.19
C ALA A 41 4.53 8.07 -1.98
N ALA A 42 3.95 6.94 -1.61
CA ALA A 42 3.14 6.79 -0.41
C ALA A 42 3.77 5.79 0.55
N ALA A 43 3.68 6.05 1.85
CA ALA A 43 3.99 5.11 2.91
C ALA A 43 2.75 4.88 3.78
N VAL A 44 2.35 3.62 3.96
CA VAL A 44 1.16 3.23 4.73
C VAL A 44 1.54 2.22 5.80
N ILE A 45 1.17 2.50 7.06
CA ILE A 45 1.31 1.57 8.18
C ILE A 45 -0.09 1.07 8.57
N LEU A 46 -0.34 -0.23 8.39
CA LEU A 46 -1.57 -0.87 8.85
C LEU A 46 -1.42 -1.36 10.30
N PRO A 47 -2.46 -1.26 11.14
CA PRO A 47 -2.47 -1.92 12.44
C PRO A 47 -2.42 -3.45 12.29
N LEU A 48 -1.98 -4.12 13.36
CA LEU A 48 -1.82 -5.58 13.38
C LEU A 48 -3.13 -6.28 13.02
N GLY A 49 -3.09 -7.15 12.01
CA GLY A 49 -4.24 -7.95 11.57
C GLY A 49 -5.28 -7.18 10.75
N VAL A 50 -5.08 -5.89 10.51
CA VAL A 50 -5.95 -5.12 9.61
C VAL A 50 -5.60 -5.45 8.16
N SER A 51 -6.63 -5.73 7.38
CA SER A 51 -6.55 -5.84 5.93
C SER A 51 -7.56 -4.89 5.29
N VAL A 52 -7.25 -4.47 4.07
CA VAL A 52 -8.14 -3.69 3.20
C VAL A 52 -8.43 -4.55 1.97
N PRO A 53 -9.53 -5.33 1.98
CA PRO A 53 -9.89 -6.17 0.84
C PRO A 53 -10.01 -5.34 -0.44
N GLY A 54 -9.54 -5.86 -1.57
CA GLY A 54 -9.59 -5.13 -2.84
C GLY A 54 -8.46 -4.12 -3.05
N ALA A 55 -7.69 -3.75 -2.00
CA ALA A 55 -6.42 -3.02 -2.12
C ALA A 55 -5.31 -3.92 -2.70
N THR A 56 -5.53 -4.37 -3.93
CA THR A 56 -4.62 -5.20 -4.73
C THR A 56 -4.25 -4.44 -6.01
N ASP A 57 -3.80 -5.13 -7.07
CA ASP A 57 -3.26 -4.49 -8.28
C ASP A 57 -4.25 -3.47 -8.88
N SER A 58 -3.93 -2.19 -8.73
CA SER A 58 -4.82 -1.05 -9.02
C SER A 58 -5.20 -0.92 -10.49
N LYS A 59 -4.54 -1.67 -11.37
CA LYS A 59 -4.80 -1.71 -12.81
C LYS A 59 -6.14 -2.33 -13.19
N ALA A 60 -6.76 -3.08 -12.27
CA ALA A 60 -8.10 -3.63 -12.43
C ALA A 60 -9.21 -2.71 -11.88
N LEU A 61 -8.86 -1.62 -11.21
CA LEU A 61 -9.80 -0.73 -10.54
C LEU A 61 -10.20 0.46 -11.43
N THR A 62 -11.45 0.86 -11.34
CA THR A 62 -11.97 2.14 -11.83
C THR A 62 -11.42 3.30 -10.97
N ALA A 63 -11.65 4.54 -11.42
CA ALA A 63 -11.28 5.71 -10.63
C ALA A 63 -12.06 5.80 -9.32
N GLU A 64 -13.35 5.49 -9.36
CA GLU A 64 -14.26 5.48 -8.21
C GLU A 64 -13.83 4.43 -7.17
N GLU A 65 -13.57 3.19 -7.58
CA GLU A 65 -13.10 2.13 -6.68
C GLU A 65 -11.76 2.50 -6.00
N ARG A 66 -10.87 3.22 -6.70
CA ARG A 66 -9.62 3.71 -6.10
C ARG A 66 -9.87 4.77 -5.04
N GLU A 67 -10.81 5.68 -5.25
CA GLU A 67 -11.15 6.71 -4.28
C GLU A 67 -11.80 6.10 -3.03
N GLU A 68 -12.69 5.13 -3.20
CA GLU A 68 -13.30 4.38 -2.09
C GLU A 68 -12.25 3.61 -1.28
N LEU A 69 -11.35 2.88 -1.96
CA LEU A 69 -10.26 2.16 -1.29
C LEU A 69 -9.27 3.11 -0.61
N ALA A 70 -8.97 4.26 -1.21
CA ALA A 70 -8.13 5.26 -0.57
C ALA A 70 -8.78 5.76 0.74
N ALA A 71 -10.08 6.06 0.72
CA ALA A 71 -10.81 6.46 1.92
C ALA A 71 -10.79 5.34 2.99
N GLU A 72 -10.95 4.08 2.60
CA GLU A 72 -10.85 2.94 3.50
C GLU A 72 -9.45 2.79 4.11
N ILE A 73 -8.39 2.98 3.31
CA ILE A 73 -7.00 2.98 3.77
C ILE A 73 -6.78 4.10 4.79
N TYR A 74 -7.18 5.34 4.49
CA TYR A 74 -7.03 6.46 5.42
C TYR A 74 -7.80 6.24 6.73
N LEU A 75 -8.96 5.58 6.68
CA LEU A 75 -9.75 5.28 7.86
C LEU A 75 -9.11 4.19 8.74
N ARG A 76 -8.52 3.16 8.12
CA ARG A 76 -8.03 1.96 8.82
C ARG A 76 -6.53 2.00 9.15
N ALA A 77 -5.74 2.77 8.44
CA ALA A 77 -4.30 2.85 8.63
C ALA A 77 -3.96 3.53 9.97
N ALA A 78 -2.88 3.07 10.60
CA ALA A 78 -2.30 3.74 11.76
C ALA A 78 -1.60 5.05 11.34
N SER A 79 -1.05 5.08 10.13
CA SER A 79 -0.43 6.28 9.54
C SER A 79 -0.37 6.17 8.02
N VAL A 80 -0.53 7.31 7.35
CA VAL A 80 -0.33 7.49 5.91
C VAL A 80 0.52 8.73 5.70
N SER A 81 1.47 8.68 4.79
CA SER A 81 2.29 9.83 4.41
C SER A 81 2.58 9.82 2.91
N LEU A 82 2.64 11.00 2.31
CA LEU A 82 2.93 11.21 0.90
C LEU A 82 4.19 12.07 0.76
N GLY A 83 5.03 11.74 -0.23
CA GLY A 83 6.16 12.55 -0.66
C GLY A 83 6.11 12.76 -2.17
N ALA A 84 6.48 13.94 -2.64
CA ALA A 84 6.51 14.28 -4.06
C ALA A 84 7.85 14.91 -4.44
N ALA A 85 8.38 14.56 -5.62
CA ALA A 85 9.61 15.10 -6.19
C ALA A 85 9.46 15.35 -7.70
#